data_AF-A0A2E7N9I8-F1
#
_entry.id   AF-A0A2E7N9I8-F1
#
_cell.length_a   1.000
_cell.length_b   1.000
_cell.length_c   1.000
_cell.angle_alpha   90.00
_cell.angle_beta   90.00
_cell.angle_gamma   90.00
#
_symmetry.space_group_name_H-M   'P 1'
#
loop_
_entity.id
_entity.type
_entity.pdbx_description
1 polymer ?
#
loop_
_entity_poly.entity_id
_entity_poly.type
_entity_poly.pdbx_seq_one_letter_code
_entity_poly.pdbx_strand_id
1 'polypeptide(L)' 'MAYLRTEDLIPSDKVGIRLQLVNTKIGYVEMDYIIEQTNSSVHILNAISPAFTSSFSFAEFILDYVEDTR' A
#
# COMPACT_ATOMS: atom_id res chain seq x y z
N MET A 1 -15.34 25.09 -18.42
CA MET A 1 -14.85 23.80 -17.90
C MET A 1 -15.78 22.73 -18.43
N ALA A 2 -15.25 21.79 -19.21
CA ALA A 2 -16.04 20.65 -19.68
C ALA A 2 -16.11 19.61 -18.55
N TYR A 3 -17.30 19.07 -18.31
CA TYR A 3 -17.51 17.98 -17.36
C TYR A 3 -17.40 16.64 -18.07
N LEU A 4 -16.93 15.62 -17.35
CA LEU A 4 -16.92 14.25 -17.82
C LEU A 4 -18.37 13.75 -17.99
N ARG A 5 -18.69 13.21 -19.16
CA ARG A 5 -19.97 12.59 -19.49
C ARG A 5 -19.81 11.09 -19.58
N THR A 6 -20.90 10.34 -19.43
CA THR A 6 -20.88 8.88 -19.56
C THR A 6 -20.36 8.42 -20.92
N GLU A 7 -20.66 9.17 -21.98
CA GLU A 7 -20.16 8.93 -23.35
C GLU A 7 -18.65 9.11 -23.51
N ASP A 8 -17.97 9.73 -22.55
CA ASP A 8 -16.51 9.84 -22.53
C ASP A 8 -15.82 8.59 -21.92
N LEU A 9 -16.59 7.65 -21.36
CA LEU A 9 -16.07 6.43 -20.71
C LEU A 9 -16.17 5.21 -21.63
N ILE A 10 -15.13 4.38 -21.64
CA ILE A 10 -15.12 3.05 -22.28
C ILE A 10 -14.91 1.94 -21.25
N PRO A 11 -15.62 0.80 -21.36
CA PRO A 11 -15.34 -0.36 -20.50
C PRO A 11 -13.91 -0.87 -20.68
N SER A 12 -13.32 -1.35 -19.58
CA SER A 12 -11.97 -1.94 -19.57
C SER A 12 -12.01 -3.28 -18.86
N ASP A 13 -11.47 -4.31 -19.52
CA ASP A 13 -11.30 -5.64 -18.92
C ASP A 13 -10.19 -5.66 -17.86
N LYS A 14 -9.30 -4.65 -17.86
CA LYS A 14 -8.24 -4.52 -16.86
C LYS A 14 -8.81 -3.93 -15.57
N VAL A 15 -9.03 -4.79 -14.58
CA VAL A 15 -9.46 -4.42 -13.22
C VAL A 15 -8.35 -4.74 -12.23
N GLY A 16 -8.11 -3.85 -11.26
CA GLY A 16 -7.15 -4.05 -10.18
C GLY A 16 -7.75 -3.72 -8.83
N ILE A 17 -7.39 -4.50 -7.80
CA ILE A 17 -7.80 -4.26 -6.42
C ILE A 17 -6.61 -3.67 -5.66
N ARG A 18 -6.82 -2.58 -4.92
CA ARG A 18 -5.83 -2.06 -4.00
C ARG A 18 -6.01 -2.75 -2.65
N LEU A 19 -4.94 -3.33 -2.12
CA LEU A 19 -4.95 -3.99 -0.81
C LEU A 19 -4.91 -2.94 0.33
N GLN A 20 -5.92 -2.07 0.36
CA GLN A 20 -6.10 -1.02 1.34
C GLN A 20 -6.53 -1.62 2.68
N LEU A 21 -5.72 -1.41 3.72
CA LEU A 21 -6.04 -1.89 5.06
C LEU A 21 -7.10 -1.00 5.72
N VAL A 22 -8.14 -1.64 6.28
CA VAL A 22 -9.19 -0.97 7.05
C VAL A 22 -8.92 -1.19 8.54
N ASN A 23 -8.75 -0.10 9.27
CA ASN A 23 -8.64 -0.14 10.72
C ASN A 23 -10.03 -0.09 11.35
N THR A 24 -10.53 -1.24 11.75
CA THR A 24 -11.88 -1.41 12.32
C THR A 24 -12.04 -0.80 13.71
N LYS A 25 -10.94 -0.49 14.42
CA LYS A 25 -10.98 0.13 15.74
C LYS A 25 -11.34 1.61 15.66
N ILE A 26 -10.82 2.29 14.64
CA ILE A 26 -11.06 3.73 14.41
C ILE A 26 -12.08 3.99 13.30
N GLY A 27 -12.38 3.00 12.46
CA GLY A 27 -13.31 3.12 11.34
C GLY A 27 -12.74 3.84 10.12
N TYR A 28 -11.41 3.88 9.97
CA TYR A 28 -10.71 4.56 8.88
C TYR A 28 -9.78 3.60 8.12
N VAL A 29 -9.36 4.01 6.92
CA VAL A 29 -8.34 3.29 6.14
C VAL A 29 -6.95 3.80 6.51
N GLU A 30 -5.98 2.89 6.54
CA GLU A 30 -4.58 3.23 6.78
C GLU A 30 -3.98 3.85 5.52
N MET A 31 -3.20 4.91 5.67
CA MET A 31 -2.73 5.70 4.52
C MET A 31 -1.31 5.36 4.05
N ASP A 32 -0.54 4.65 4.88
CA ASP A 32 0.85 4.30 4.62
C ASP A 32 1.15 2.86 5.06
N TYR A 33 2.36 2.37 4.81
CA TYR A 33 2.79 1.04 5.26
C TYR A 33 2.68 0.92 6.78
N ILE A 34 2.35 -0.29 7.22
CA ILE A 34 2.47 -0.69 8.63
C ILE A 34 3.46 -1.83 8.69
N ILE A 35 4.51 -1.66 9.48
CA ILE A 35 5.57 -2.65 9.66
C ILE A 35 5.38 -3.27 11.04
N GLU A 36 5.19 -4.59 11.07
CA GLU A 36 5.01 -5.38 12.29
C GLU A 36 6.11 -6.44 12.36
N GLN A 37 6.82 -6.52 13.47
CA GLN A 37 7.93 -7.46 13.65
C GLN A 37 7.60 -8.50 14.71
N THR A 38 7.93 -9.76 14.44
CA THR A 38 7.95 -10.85 15.41
C THR A 38 9.38 -11.35 15.62
N ASN A 39 9.58 -12.29 16.54
CA ASN A 39 10.89 -12.91 16.79
C ASN A 39 11.52 -13.58 15.55
N SER A 40 10.73 -13.89 14.52
CA SER A 40 11.21 -14.66 13.36
C SER A 40 10.77 -14.11 12.00
N SER A 41 10.03 -13.00 11.97
CA SER A 41 9.46 -12.44 10.75
C SER A 41 9.24 -10.95 10.83
N VAL A 42 9.27 -10.30 9.66
CA VAL A 42 8.83 -8.91 9.47
C VAL A 42 7.65 -8.94 8.51
N HIS A 43 6.56 -8.30 8.90
CA HIS A 43 5.33 -8.21 8.15
C HIS A 43 5.17 -6.78 7.63
N ILE A 44 5.00 -6.64 6.33
CA ILE A 44 4.71 -5.38 5.67
C ILE A 44 3.22 -5.40 5.31
N LEU A 45 2.45 -4.56 5.97
CA LEU A 45 1.00 -4.42 5.80
C LEU A 45 0.69 -3.10 5.08
N ASN A 46 -0.51 -3.01 4.49
CA ASN A 46 -0.98 -1.84 3.76
C ASN A 46 0.02 -1.32 2.71
N ALA A 47 0.67 -2.24 1.97
CA ALA A 47 1.55 -1.91 0.85
C ALA A 47 0.74 -1.41 -0.36
N ILE A 48 0.06 -0.28 -0.19
CA ILE A 48 -0.62 0.48 -1.23
C ILE A 48 0.31 1.54 -1.81
N SER A 49 -0.16 2.32 -2.79
CA SER A 49 0.61 3.45 -3.35
C SER A 49 1.30 4.23 -2.22
N PRO A 50 2.64 4.28 -2.16
CA PRO A 50 3.59 4.18 -3.29
C PRO A 50 4.26 2.81 -3.54
N ALA A 51 3.79 1.68 -2.99
CA ALA A 51 4.41 0.33 -3.07
C ALA A 51 5.11 -0.04 -4.38
N PHE A 52 4.43 0.14 -5.50
CA PHE A 52 5.04 -0.18 -6.79
C PHE A 52 6.18 0.79 -7.14
N THR A 53 5.92 2.09 -7.01
CA THR A 53 6.85 3.16 -7.37
C THR A 53 8.05 3.27 -6.43
N SER A 54 7.91 2.91 -5.15
CA SER A 54 8.96 3.02 -4.13
C SER A 54 9.58 1.67 -3.75
N SER A 55 9.30 0.60 -4.50
CA SER A 55 9.63 -0.79 -4.12
C SER A 55 11.11 -0.99 -3.76
N PHE A 56 12.04 -0.46 -4.54
CA PHE A 56 13.48 -0.62 -4.29
C PHE A 56 13.96 0.15 -3.06
N SER A 57 13.66 1.45 -2.97
CA SER A 57 14.05 2.27 -1.82
C SER A 57 13.41 1.77 -0.52
N PHE A 58 12.18 1.26 -0.59
CA PHE A 58 11.51 0.68 0.56
C PHE A 58 12.13 -0.66 0.97
N ALA A 59 12.61 -1.48 0.02
CA ALA A 59 13.33 -2.71 0.35
C ALA A 59 14.64 -2.44 1.10
N GLU A 60 15.42 -1.44 0.68
CA GLU A 60 16.63 -1.00 1.39
C GLU A 60 16.31 -0.56 2.82
N PHE A 61 15.30 0.31 2.98
CA PHE A 61 14.85 0.76 4.30
C PHE A 61 14.44 -0.40 5.22
N ILE A 62 13.74 -1.42 4.69
CA ILE A 62 13.32 -2.58 5.48
C ILE A 62 14.53 -3.43 5.92
N LEU A 63 15.57 -3.55 5.09
CA LEU A 63 16.78 -4.29 5.47
C LEU A 63 17.49 -3.58 6.64
N ASP A 64 17.68 -2.26 6.52
CA ASP A 64 18.28 -1.45 7.59
C ASP A 64 17.46 -1.56 8.89
N TYR A 65 16.13 -1.43 8.80
CA TYR A 65 15.22 -1.59 9.94
C TYR A 65 15.35 -2.96 10.65
N VAL A 66 15.57 -4.03 9.88
CA VAL A 66 15.74 -5.39 10.44
C VAL A 66 17.11 -5.59 11.07
N GLU A 67 18.15 -4.92 10.57
CA GLU A 67 19.49 -4.99 11.16
C GLU A 67 19.57 -4.22 12.48
N ASP A 68 18.96 -3.03 12.56
CA ASP A 68 18.96 -2.20 13.78
C ASP A 68 18.15 -2.80 14.94
N THR A 69 17.21 -3.71 14.64
CA THR A 69 16.32 -4.34 15.63
C THR A 69 16.82 -5.70 16.13
N ARG A 70 17.97 -6.17 15.65
CA ARG A 70 18.66 -7.39 16.11
C ARG A 70 19.64 -7.12 17.24
#